data_AF-A0A4R4LU22-F1
#
_entry.id   AF-A0A4R4LU22-F1
#
_cell.length_a   1.000
_cell.length_b   1.000
_cell.length_c   1.000
_cell.angle_alpha   90.00
_cell.angle_beta   90.00
_cell.angle_gamma   90.00
#
_symmetry.space_group_name_H-M   'P 1'
#
loop_
_entity.id
_entity.type
_entity.pdbx_description
1 polymer ?
#
loop_
_entity_poly.entity_id
_entity_poly.type
_entity_poly.pdbx_seq_one_letter_code
_entity_poly.pdbx_strand_id
1 'polypeptide(L)'
;MTTGDGDAGGRLFPENLDGVDPVAAVMLADACRALSAYPELVAVGALFTAAEQVTGGWRVVCPCDPLPQGARELLAGHLLDLAASADRAAARELHAAAQALQETAADEVTASGRRLRIVRIQQLVRTGPDGPEPPRPTDLDTDP
;
A
#
# COMPACT_ATOMS: atom_id res chain seq x y z
N MET A 1 10.86 -7.22 -35.39
CA MET A 1 11.78 -6.12 -35.02
C MET A 1 11.08 -4.83 -35.36
N THR A 2 10.18 -4.40 -34.47
CA THR A 2 9.47 -3.12 -34.62
C THR A 2 10.29 -2.12 -33.84
N THR A 3 11.09 -1.32 -34.53
CA THR A 3 11.73 -0.14 -33.95
C THR A 3 10.62 0.78 -33.46
N GLY A 4 10.49 0.89 -32.14
CA GLY A 4 9.55 1.80 -31.50
C GLY A 4 9.80 3.21 -31.99
N ASP A 5 8.75 3.84 -32.49
CA ASP A 5 8.75 5.23 -32.93
C ASP A 5 9.23 6.10 -31.76
N GLY A 6 10.30 6.86 -32.02
CA GLY A 6 10.97 7.66 -31.01
C GLY A 6 10.00 8.70 -30.47
N ASP A 7 9.98 8.84 -29.14
CA ASP A 7 9.26 9.89 -28.46
C ASP A 7 9.56 11.25 -29.12
N ALA A 8 8.52 11.85 -29.71
CA ALA A 8 8.57 13.11 -30.45
C ALA A 8 8.96 14.32 -29.56
N GLY A 9 9.23 14.11 -28.27
CA GLY A 9 9.74 15.11 -27.33
C GLY A 9 11.27 15.25 -27.24
N GLY A 10 12.06 14.30 -27.77
CA GLY A 10 13.51 14.45 -27.95
C GLY A 10 14.35 14.84 -26.71
N ARG A 11 13.82 14.71 -25.49
CA ARG A 11 14.55 14.98 -24.24
C ARG A 11 14.36 13.84 -23.24
N LEU A 12 14.82 12.67 -23.64
CA LEU A 12 14.88 11.49 -22.74
C LEU A 12 15.93 11.65 -21.62
N PHE A 13 16.86 12.59 -21.75
CA PHE A 13 17.94 12.79 -20.79
C PHE A 13 18.11 14.28 -20.42
N PRO A 14 18.27 14.61 -19.13
CA PRO A 14 18.63 15.96 -18.70
C PRO A 14 20.02 16.37 -19.23
N GLU A 15 20.17 17.65 -19.60
CA GLU A 15 21.39 18.22 -20.20
C GLU A 15 22.58 18.28 -19.23
N ASN A 16 22.36 18.05 -17.93
CA ASN A 16 23.39 18.05 -16.88
C ASN A 16 23.37 16.73 -16.12
N LEU A 17 24.39 15.89 -16.35
CA LEU A 17 24.49 14.53 -15.80
C LEU A 17 25.19 14.48 -14.43
N ASP A 18 25.91 15.53 -14.04
CA ASP A 18 26.76 15.53 -12.84
C ASP A 18 25.96 15.51 -11.52
N GLY A 19 24.65 15.77 -11.57
CA GLY A 19 23.75 15.75 -10.42
C GLY A 19 22.57 14.77 -10.56
N VAL A 20 22.58 13.92 -11.57
CA VAL A 20 21.45 13.02 -11.88
C VAL A 20 21.86 11.60 -11.55
N ASP A 21 21.08 10.93 -10.71
CA ASP A 21 21.17 9.48 -10.58
C ASP A 21 20.67 8.85 -11.89
N PRO A 22 21.55 8.24 -12.71
CA PRO A 22 21.17 7.72 -14.02
C PRO A 22 20.16 6.58 -13.91
N VAL A 23 20.18 5.81 -12.81
CA VAL A 23 19.21 4.74 -12.57
C VAL A 23 17.83 5.35 -12.31
N ALA A 24 17.75 6.32 -11.40
CA ALA A 24 16.51 7.03 -11.12
C ALA A 24 15.94 7.72 -12.37
N ALA A 25 16.80 8.30 -13.22
CA ALA A 25 16.37 8.92 -14.46
C ALA A 25 15.76 7.92 -15.46
N VAL A 26 16.37 6.74 -15.61
CA VAL A 26 15.83 5.67 -16.46
C VAL A 26 14.51 5.14 -15.91
N MET A 27 14.42 4.91 -14.59
CA MET A 27 13.17 4.50 -13.93
C MET A 27 12.04 5.52 -14.13
N LEU A 28 12.36 6.82 -14.03
CA LEU A 28 11.39 7.88 -14.27
C LEU A 28 10.92 7.90 -15.72
N ALA A 29 11.85 7.82 -16.68
CA ALA A 29 11.51 7.78 -18.10
C ALA A 29 10.63 6.56 -18.43
N ASP A 30 10.89 5.41 -17.82
CA ASP A 30 10.08 4.20 -17.98
C ASP A 30 8.68 4.36 -17.39
N ALA A 31 8.58 4.94 -16.19
CA ALA A 31 7.30 5.29 -15.58
C ALA A 31 6.49 6.26 -16.46
N CYS A 32 7.12 7.29 -17.04
CA CYS A 32 6.44 8.22 -17.94
C CYS A 32 5.92 7.54 -19.21
N ARG A 33 6.70 6.64 -19.83
CA ARG A 33 6.24 5.87 -20.99
C ARG A 33 5.05 4.98 -20.64
N ALA A 34 5.11 4.29 -19.51
CA ALA A 34 4.00 3.48 -19.02
C ALA A 34 2.76 4.34 -18.70
N LEU A 35 2.95 5.55 -18.17
CA LEU A 35 1.89 6.53 -18.00
C LEU A 35 1.16 6.83 -19.31
N SER A 36 1.88 7.05 -20.40
CA SER A 36 1.29 7.29 -21.71
C SER A 36 0.64 6.04 -22.34
N ALA A 37 1.22 4.86 -22.16
CA ALA A 37 0.73 3.61 -22.76
C ALA A 37 -0.53 3.04 -22.09
N TYR A 38 -0.69 3.25 -20.77
CA TYR A 38 -1.79 2.70 -19.97
C TYR A 38 -2.62 3.82 -19.30
N PRO A 39 -3.22 4.76 -20.05
CA PRO A 39 -3.74 6.01 -19.49
C PRO A 39 -4.98 5.85 -18.58
N GLU A 40 -5.72 4.75 -18.71
CA GLU A 40 -6.99 4.56 -18.01
C GLU A 40 -6.79 4.01 -16.61
N LEU A 41 -7.54 4.53 -15.63
CA LEU A 41 -7.57 4.03 -14.25
C LEU A 41 -8.86 3.23 -14.02
N VAL A 42 -8.71 1.97 -13.64
CA VAL A 42 -9.82 1.07 -13.31
C VAL A 42 -9.78 0.71 -11.83
N ALA A 43 -10.92 0.84 -11.16
CA ALA A 43 -11.10 0.35 -9.79
C ALA A 43 -11.33 -1.17 -9.81
N VAL A 44 -10.46 -1.93 -9.13
CA VAL A 44 -10.50 -3.41 -9.18
C VAL A 44 -11.19 -4.03 -7.96
N GLY A 45 -11.21 -3.31 -6.84
CA GLY A 45 -11.84 -3.76 -5.60
C GLY A 45 -11.40 -2.90 -4.43
N ALA A 46 -12.15 -2.98 -3.33
CA ALA A 46 -11.72 -2.41 -2.07
C ALA A 46 -11.00 -3.47 -1.25
N LEU A 47 -9.93 -3.09 -0.60
CA LEU A 47 -9.35 -3.85 0.51
C LEU A 47 -9.58 -3.10 1.81
N PHE A 48 -9.40 -3.80 2.91
CA PHE A 48 -9.51 -3.28 4.26
C PHE A 48 -8.25 -3.63 5.04
N THR A 49 -7.82 -2.74 5.91
CA THR A 49 -6.71 -2.99 6.83
C THR A 49 -6.88 -2.17 8.11
N ALA A 50 -5.98 -2.32 9.07
CA ALA A 50 -5.94 -1.50 10.26
C ALA A 50 -4.83 -0.45 10.19
N ALA A 51 -5.15 0.76 10.65
CA ALA A 51 -4.20 1.83 10.83
C ALA A 51 -4.22 2.37 12.26
N GLU A 52 -3.04 2.68 12.79
CA GLU A 52 -2.85 3.33 14.08
C GLU A 52 -2.60 4.83 13.89
N GLN A 53 -3.18 5.65 14.76
CA GLN A 53 -2.88 7.07 14.82
C GLN A 53 -1.49 7.28 15.42
N VAL A 54 -0.61 7.92 14.66
CA VAL A 54 0.76 8.28 15.07
C VAL A 54 0.97 9.78 14.94
N THR A 55 2.08 10.29 15.46
CA THR A 55 2.45 11.70 15.26
C THR A 55 2.51 12.01 13.77
N GLY A 56 1.70 12.96 13.32
CA GLY A 56 1.67 13.41 11.92
C GLY A 56 0.76 12.60 10.99
N GLY A 57 0.01 11.60 11.46
CA GLY A 57 -0.96 10.91 10.61
C GLY A 57 -1.37 9.51 11.07
N TRP A 58 -1.48 8.62 10.09
CA TRP A 58 -1.90 7.23 10.27
C TRP A 58 -0.85 6.29 9.70
N ARG A 59 -0.59 5.18 10.39
CA ARG A 59 0.33 4.13 9.95
C ARG A 59 -0.44 2.83 9.80
N VAL A 60 -0.33 2.16 8.65
CA VAL A 60 -0.87 0.80 8.44
C VAL A 60 -0.09 -0.18 9.32
N VAL A 61 -0.80 -1.01 10.08
CA VAL A 61 -0.20 -1.94 11.07
C VAL A 61 -0.50 -3.41 10.78
N CYS A 62 -1.41 -3.70 9.86
CA CYS A 62 -1.80 -5.06 9.49
C CYS A 62 -1.70 -5.27 7.97
N PRO A 63 -1.65 -6.53 7.49
CA PRO A 63 -1.91 -6.85 6.09
C PRO A 63 -3.31 -6.40 5.64
N CYS A 64 -3.55 -6.44 4.34
CA CYS A 64 -4.86 -6.14 3.76
C CYS A 64 -5.72 -7.41 3.64
N ASP A 65 -7.03 -7.24 3.80
CA ASP A 65 -8.04 -8.27 3.60
C ASP A 65 -9.16 -7.75 2.67
N PRO A 66 -9.75 -8.57 1.78
CA PRO A 66 -10.87 -8.13 0.93
C PRO A 66 -12.15 -7.83 1.71
N LEU A 67 -12.28 -8.30 2.94
CA LEU A 67 -13.46 -8.15 3.79
C LEU A 67 -13.16 -7.26 5.01
N PRO A 68 -14.08 -6.36 5.39
CA PRO A 68 -13.93 -5.57 6.62
C PRO A 68 -13.73 -6.43 7.86
N GLN A 69 -14.41 -7.58 7.92
CA GLN A 69 -14.31 -8.50 9.05
C GLN A 69 -12.94 -9.17 9.14
N GLY A 70 -12.34 -9.57 8.01
CA GLY A 70 -10.99 -10.13 8.01
C GLY A 70 -9.95 -9.12 8.49
N ALA A 71 -10.10 -7.83 8.15
CA ALA A 71 -9.26 -6.77 8.69
C ALA A 71 -9.41 -6.60 10.22
N ARG A 72 -10.61 -6.80 10.78
CA ARG A 72 -10.83 -6.80 12.24
C ARG A 72 -10.17 -7.99 12.92
N GLU A 73 -10.23 -9.17 12.31
CA GLU A 73 -9.57 -10.38 12.81
C GLU A 73 -8.04 -10.23 12.82
N LEU A 74 -7.47 -9.67 11.74
CA LEU A 74 -6.04 -9.35 11.68
C LEU A 74 -5.64 -8.33 12.75
N LEU A 75 -6.46 -7.30 12.99
CA LEU A 75 -6.22 -6.33 14.05
C LEU A 75 -6.32 -6.97 15.44
N ALA A 76 -7.30 -7.85 15.68
CA ALA A 76 -7.43 -8.56 16.93
C ALA A 76 -6.18 -9.41 17.21
N GLY A 77 -5.67 -10.14 16.22
CA GLY A 77 -4.39 -10.87 16.31
C GLY A 77 -3.22 -9.95 16.66
N HIS A 78 -3.09 -8.82 15.97
CA HIS A 78 -2.06 -7.82 16.26
C HIS A 78 -2.12 -7.29 17.71
N LEU A 79 -3.32 -7.04 18.25
CA LEU A 79 -3.48 -6.61 19.64
C LEU A 79 -3.10 -7.70 20.65
N LEU A 80 -3.37 -8.96 20.34
CA LEU A 80 -2.96 -10.10 21.18
C LEU A 80 -1.43 -10.26 21.20
N ASP A 81 -0.76 -10.09 20.05
CA ASP A 81 0.70 -10.11 19.96
C ASP A 81 1.33 -8.99 20.80
N LEU A 82 0.77 -7.77 20.74
CA LEU A 82 1.20 -6.67 21.59
C LEU A 82 1.01 -7.00 23.07
N ALA A 83 -0.13 -7.58 23.43
CA ALA A 83 -0.47 -7.91 24.81
C ALA A 83 0.51 -8.93 25.42
N ALA A 84 1.07 -9.83 24.61
CA ALA A 84 2.04 -10.83 25.08
C ALA A 84 3.33 -10.22 25.66
N SER A 85 3.67 -8.99 25.26
CA SER A 85 4.85 -8.26 25.74
C SER A 85 4.54 -7.09 26.68
N ALA A 86 3.26 -6.85 26.96
CA ALA A 86 2.80 -5.70 27.73
C ALA A 86 2.72 -5.98 29.24
N ASP A 87 2.65 -4.91 30.05
CA ASP A 87 2.31 -5.06 31.46
C ASP A 87 0.88 -5.57 31.66
N ARG A 88 0.54 -5.99 32.89
CA ARG A 88 -0.77 -6.59 33.19
C ARG A 88 -1.95 -5.65 32.95
N ALA A 89 -1.78 -4.33 33.09
CA ALA A 89 -2.88 -3.38 32.87
C ALA A 89 -3.10 -3.20 31.36
N ALA A 90 -2.03 -2.91 30.62
CA ALA A 90 -2.05 -2.78 29.17
C ALA A 90 -2.52 -4.06 28.47
N ALA A 91 -2.05 -5.23 28.89
CA ALA A 91 -2.46 -6.51 28.33
C ALA A 91 -3.98 -6.74 28.46
N ARG A 92 -4.59 -6.33 29.58
CA ARG A 92 -6.05 -6.45 29.79
C ARG A 92 -6.84 -5.56 28.84
N GLU A 93 -6.41 -4.32 28.64
CA GLU A 93 -7.04 -3.41 27.68
C GLU A 93 -6.93 -3.93 26.24
N LEU A 94 -5.75 -4.44 25.86
CA LEU A 94 -5.51 -5.00 24.53
C LEU A 94 -6.36 -6.25 24.27
N HIS A 95 -6.48 -7.16 25.24
CA HIS A 95 -7.36 -8.33 25.12
C HIS A 95 -8.83 -7.93 24.97
N ALA A 96 -9.31 -6.98 25.79
CA ALA A 96 -10.69 -6.51 25.70
C ALA A 96 -10.99 -5.88 24.33
N ALA A 97 -10.05 -5.10 23.78
CA ALA A 97 -10.19 -4.53 22.45
C ALA A 97 -10.17 -5.58 21.33
N ALA A 98 -9.32 -6.62 21.45
CA ALA A 98 -9.30 -7.73 20.52
C ALA A 98 -10.64 -8.49 20.51
N GLN A 99 -11.21 -8.76 21.68
CA GLN A 99 -12.53 -9.39 21.81
C GLN A 99 -13.63 -8.52 21.19
N ALA A 100 -13.63 -7.21 21.47
CA ALA A 100 -14.61 -6.29 20.90
C ALA A 100 -14.60 -6.28 19.36
N LEU A 101 -13.42 -6.34 18.73
CA LEU A 101 -13.28 -6.43 17.27
C LEU A 101 -13.83 -7.74 16.67
N GLN A 102 -13.76 -8.83 17.42
CA GLN A 102 -14.24 -10.14 16.99
C GLN A 102 -15.76 -10.29 17.19
N GLU A 103 -16.29 -9.73 18.27
CA GLU A 103 -17.71 -9.85 18.64
C GLU A 103 -18.60 -8.81 17.96
N THR A 104 -18.01 -7.69 17.51
CA THR A 104 -18.77 -6.55 16.98
C THR A 104 -18.19 -6.06 15.66
N ALA A 105 -18.98 -5.30 14.90
CA ALA A 105 -18.53 -4.64 13.68
C ALA A 105 -17.77 -3.31 13.94
N ALA A 106 -17.04 -3.20 15.06
CA ALA A 106 -16.33 -1.97 15.43
C ALA A 106 -15.25 -1.59 14.41
N ASP A 107 -15.26 -0.33 13.97
CA ASP A 107 -14.27 0.22 13.03
C ASP A 107 -13.23 1.10 13.70
N GLU A 108 -13.36 1.36 15.01
CA GLU A 108 -12.41 2.12 15.82
C GLU A 108 -12.28 1.48 17.20
N VAL A 109 -11.04 1.32 17.66
CA VAL A 109 -10.74 0.87 19.03
C VAL A 109 -9.62 1.72 19.63
N THR A 110 -9.70 1.92 20.94
CA THR A 110 -8.62 2.53 21.72
C THR A 110 -8.22 1.60 22.85
N ALA A 111 -6.94 1.27 22.95
CA ALA A 111 -6.41 0.39 23.98
C ALA A 111 -4.95 0.74 24.27
N SER A 112 -4.56 0.79 25.55
CA SER A 112 -3.20 1.08 25.99
C SER A 112 -2.62 2.36 25.37
N GLY A 113 -3.44 3.42 25.28
CA GLY A 113 -3.07 4.71 24.69
C GLY A 113 -2.94 4.72 23.16
N ARG A 114 -3.26 3.61 22.48
CA ARG A 114 -3.22 3.49 21.01
C ARG A 114 -4.62 3.69 20.46
N ARG A 115 -4.75 4.43 19.36
CA ARG A 115 -6.01 4.59 18.63
C ARG A 115 -5.89 3.92 17.27
N LEU A 116 -6.72 2.92 17.02
CA LEU A 116 -6.68 2.12 15.80
C LEU A 116 -8.02 2.19 15.07
N ARG A 117 -7.97 2.13 13.74
CA ARG A 117 -9.14 2.14 12.86
C ARG A 117 -9.04 1.12 11.75
N ILE A 118 -10.18 0.57 11.37
CA ILE A 118 -10.33 -0.14 10.09
C ILE A 118 -10.43 0.92 8.99
N VAL A 119 -9.60 0.78 7.97
CA VAL A 119 -9.53 1.70 6.83
C VAL A 119 -9.80 0.96 5.52
N ARG A 120 -10.52 1.60 4.62
CA ARG A 120 -10.80 1.11 3.26
C ARG A 120 -9.72 1.62 2.31
N ILE A 121 -9.08 0.72 1.58
CA ILE A 121 -8.13 0.99 0.52
C ILE A 121 -8.85 0.84 -0.82
N GLN A 122 -8.80 1.88 -1.65
CA GLN A 122 -9.25 1.81 -3.03
C GLN A 122 -8.08 1.36 -3.90
N GLN A 123 -8.20 0.19 -4.53
CA GLN A 123 -7.22 -0.26 -5.50
C GLN A 123 -7.54 0.34 -6.86
N LEU A 124 -6.50 0.84 -7.53
CA LEU A 124 -6.55 1.36 -8.89
C LEU A 124 -5.49 0.63 -9.71
N VAL A 125 -5.87 0.19 -10.90
CA VAL A 125 -4.97 -0.42 -11.88
C VAL A 125 -5.00 0.42 -13.15
N ARG A 126 -3.85 0.55 -13.78
CA ARG A 126 -3.69 1.25 -15.05
C ARG A 126 -3.88 0.29 -16.20
N THR A 127 -4.67 0.67 -17.20
CA THR A 127 -4.97 -0.15 -18.38
C THR A 127 -4.83 0.65 -19.67
N GLY A 128 -4.52 -0.07 -20.75
CA GLY A 128 -4.46 0.41 -22.12
C GLY A 128 -5.22 -0.53 -23.06
N PRO A 129 -5.12 -0.33 -24.38
CA PRO A 129 -5.84 -1.14 -25.37
C PRO A 129 -5.59 -2.65 -25.26
N ASP A 130 -4.40 -3.03 -24.80
CA ASP A 130 -3.97 -4.42 -24.66
C ASP A 130 -4.19 -4.99 -23.23
N GLY A 131 -4.82 -4.23 -22.34
CA GLY A 131 -5.13 -4.63 -20.97
C GLY A 131 -4.27 -3.92 -19.90
N PRO A 132 -4.17 -4.49 -18.69
CA PRO A 132 -3.42 -3.90 -17.57
C PRO A 132 -1.95 -3.67 -17.88
N GLU A 133 -1.36 -2.66 -17.24
CA GLU A 133 0.08 -2.41 -17.26
C GLU A 133 0.86 -3.66 -16.77
N PRO A 134 1.78 -4.23 -17.58
CA PRO A 134 2.64 -5.33 -17.16
C PRO A 134 3.77 -4.83 -16.25
N PRO A 135 4.51 -5.73 -15.57
CA PRO A 135 5.76 -5.37 -14.91
C PRO A 135 6.68 -4.59 -15.87
N ARG A 136 7.22 -3.47 -15.40
CA ARG A 136 8.06 -2.61 -16.22
C ARG A 136 9.47 -3.19 -16.31
N PRO A 137 10.20 -2.97 -17.42
CA PRO A 137 11.60 -3.39 -17.54
C PRO A 137 12.51 -2.91 -16.41
N THR A 138 12.18 -1.79 -15.76
CA THR A 138 12.94 -1.28 -14.60
C THR A 138 12.44 -1.75 -13.24
N ASP A 139 11.34 -2.50 -13.19
CA ASP A 139 10.91 -3.12 -11.94
C ASP A 139 11.90 -4.21 -11.53
N LEU A 140 12.21 -4.28 -10.24
CA LEU A 140 13.14 -5.28 -9.73
C LEU A 140 12.47 -6.65 -9.74
N ASP A 141 12.99 -7.58 -10.52
CA ASP A 141 12.67 -8.99 -10.35
C ASP A 141 13.33 -9.49 -9.06
N THR A 142 12.49 -9.92 -8.12
CA THR A 142 12.96 -10.46 -6.83
C THR A 142 13.33 -11.94 -6.88
N ASP A 143 13.19 -12.59 -8.04
CA ASP A 143 13.58 -13.99 -8.25
C ASP A 143 14.99 -14.03 -8.90
N PRO A 144 15.98 -14.74 -8.31
CA PRO A 144 17.34 -14.83 -8.83
C PRO A 144 17.48 -15.68 -10.10
#